data_AF-A0A219ADC6-F1
#
_entry.id   AF-A0A219ADC6-F1
#
_cell.length_a   1.000
_cell.length_b   1.000
_cell.length_c   1.000
_cell.angle_alpha   90.00
_cell.angle_beta   90.00
_cell.angle_gamma   90.00
#
_symmetry.space_group_name_H-M   'P 1'
#
loop_
_entity.id
_entity.type
_entity.pdbx_description
1 polymer ?
#
loop_
_entity_poly.entity_id
_entity_poly.type
_entity_poly.pdbx_seq_one_letter_code
_entity_poly.pdbx_strand_id
1 'polypeptide(L)'
;MKKNNYLIVLITLLVFSCKKESEKISSKLENNARIYLSTELTKEKDFEKIDSLRILKVDSLTEKQQANFYYGYLDGRFQRHSDLAKLNSDQAKLQMELSGLAGSRDNTVAKMHLEDSNKSLDSATYYENKMNKIFQNRNKYDSIKPKFLGGNFLLQVTNKNKTVKRDSIYLTFDLNGNIIDNNEMLKISNQTFK
;
A
#
# COMPACT_ATOMS: atom_id res chain seq x y z
N MET A 1 -15.38 47.17 -28.18
CA MET A 1 -15.87 46.29 -27.08
C MET A 1 -16.11 44.82 -27.48
N LYS A 2 -15.61 44.29 -28.62
CA LYS A 2 -15.86 42.88 -29.02
C LYS A 2 -14.83 41.85 -28.51
N LYS A 3 -13.63 42.27 -28.06
CA LYS A 3 -12.55 41.35 -27.62
C LYS A 3 -12.84 40.62 -26.30
N ASN A 4 -13.59 41.21 -25.37
CA ASN A 4 -13.89 40.58 -24.07
C ASN A 4 -14.86 39.38 -24.17
N ASN A 5 -15.79 39.38 -25.13
CA ASN A 5 -16.77 38.30 -25.26
C ASN A 5 -16.14 36.98 -25.74
N TYR A 6 -15.11 37.05 -26.60
CA TYR A 6 -14.43 35.83 -27.06
C TYR A 6 -13.60 35.18 -25.95
N LEU A 7 -12.98 35.95 -25.06
CA LEU A 7 -12.20 35.43 -23.94
C LEU A 7 -13.10 34.69 -22.94
N ILE A 8 -14.29 35.25 -22.64
CA ILE A 8 -15.27 34.64 -21.73
C ILE A 8 -15.85 33.34 -22.31
N VAL A 9 -16.10 33.29 -23.63
CA VAL A 9 -16.56 32.09 -24.33
C VAL A 9 -15.47 31.00 -24.34
N LEU A 10 -14.20 31.37 -24.52
CA LEU A 10 -13.09 30.42 -24.49
C LEU A 10 -12.87 29.83 -23.09
N ILE A 11 -12.93 30.68 -22.06
CA ILE A 11 -12.82 30.24 -20.65
C ILE A 11 -13.98 29.32 -20.28
N THR A 12 -15.22 29.64 -20.67
CA THR A 12 -16.37 28.77 -20.39
C THR A 12 -16.27 27.42 -21.11
N LEU A 13 -15.87 27.39 -22.40
CA LEU A 13 -15.65 26.14 -23.14
C LEU A 13 -14.57 25.25 -22.50
N LEU A 14 -13.45 25.84 -22.04
CA LEU A 14 -12.40 25.11 -21.33
C LEU A 14 -12.90 24.53 -20.00
N VAL A 15 -13.67 25.29 -19.22
CA VAL A 15 -14.25 24.81 -17.96
C VAL A 15 -15.27 23.69 -18.19
N PHE A 16 -16.10 23.76 -19.23
CA PHE A 16 -17.05 22.70 -19.58
C PHE A 16 -16.33 21.42 -20.05
N SER A 17 -15.26 21.54 -20.84
CA SER A 17 -14.47 20.38 -21.27
C SER A 17 -13.78 19.69 -20.10
N CYS A 18 -13.17 20.44 -19.19
CA CYS A 18 -12.53 19.89 -17.98
C CYS A 18 -13.54 19.18 -17.06
N LYS A 19 -14.76 19.72 -16.91
CA LYS A 19 -15.80 19.07 -16.09
C LYS A 19 -16.22 17.71 -16.67
N LYS A 20 -16.44 17.64 -17.99
CA LYS A 20 -16.87 16.41 -18.67
C LYS A 20 -15.83 15.29 -18.58
N GLU A 21 -14.54 15.65 -18.67
CA GLU A 21 -13.45 14.69 -18.55
C GLU A 21 -13.26 14.20 -17.11
N SER A 22 -13.36 15.10 -16.12
CA SER A 22 -13.35 14.76 -14.69
C SER A 22 -14.51 13.84 -14.29
N GLU A 23 -15.71 14.09 -14.82
CA GLU A 23 -16.88 13.23 -14.60
C GLU A 23 -16.66 11.84 -15.20
N LYS A 24 -16.12 11.77 -16.42
CA LYS A 24 -15.82 10.50 -17.10
C LYS A 24 -14.81 9.65 -16.31
N ILE A 25 -13.75 10.28 -15.77
CA ILE A 25 -12.77 9.60 -14.92
C ILE A 25 -13.44 9.12 -13.63
N SER A 26 -14.20 9.98 -12.95
CA SER A 26 -14.87 9.63 -11.69
C SER A 26 -15.82 8.45 -11.84
N SER A 27 -16.64 8.43 -12.89
CA SER A 27 -17.53 7.30 -13.19
C SER A 27 -16.76 6.01 -13.50
N LYS A 28 -15.61 6.12 -14.19
CA LYS A 28 -14.75 4.95 -14.46
C LYS A 28 -14.15 4.39 -13.17
N LEU A 29 -13.67 5.27 -12.28
CA LEU A 29 -13.13 4.89 -10.98
C LEU A 29 -14.18 4.18 -10.12
N GLU A 30 -15.39 4.75 -10.01
CA GLU A 30 -16.49 4.12 -9.26
C GLU A 30 -16.89 2.76 -9.83
N ASN A 31 -16.96 2.62 -11.15
CA ASN A 31 -17.30 1.35 -11.78
C ASN A 31 -16.23 0.29 -11.52
N ASN A 32 -14.96 0.63 -11.70
CA ASN A 32 -13.86 -0.28 -11.46
C ASN A 32 -13.75 -0.66 -9.97
N ALA A 33 -13.95 0.30 -9.07
CA ALA A 33 -14.05 0.07 -7.63
C ALA A 33 -15.19 -0.89 -7.27
N ARG A 34 -16.37 -0.71 -7.85
CA ARG A 34 -17.50 -1.62 -7.62
C ARG A 34 -17.20 -3.04 -8.08
N ILE A 35 -16.60 -3.20 -9.26
CA ILE A 35 -16.23 -4.52 -9.80
C ILE A 35 -15.23 -5.19 -8.86
N TYR A 36 -14.14 -4.51 -8.53
CA TYR A 36 -13.09 -5.04 -7.66
C TYR A 36 -13.63 -5.41 -6.27
N LEU A 37 -14.37 -4.51 -5.63
CA LEU A 37 -14.92 -4.78 -4.30
C LEU A 37 -15.95 -5.91 -4.31
N SER A 38 -16.71 -6.07 -5.39
CA SER A 38 -17.61 -7.23 -5.50
C SER A 38 -16.81 -8.53 -5.56
N THR A 39 -15.72 -8.57 -6.32
CA THR A 39 -14.82 -9.73 -6.38
C THR A 39 -14.10 -10.01 -5.07
N GLU A 40 -13.66 -9.00 -4.33
CA GLU A 40 -12.98 -9.20 -3.06
C GLU A 40 -13.95 -9.58 -1.93
N LEU A 41 -15.09 -8.89 -1.81
CA LEU A 41 -16.05 -9.13 -0.74
C LEU A 41 -16.81 -10.45 -0.90
N THR A 42 -16.94 -10.98 -2.12
CA THR A 42 -17.52 -12.33 -2.30
C THR A 42 -16.69 -13.44 -1.68
N LYS A 43 -15.42 -13.17 -1.33
CA LYS A 43 -14.57 -14.11 -0.58
C LYS A 43 -14.94 -14.14 0.91
N GLU A 44 -15.64 -13.13 1.42
CA GLU A 44 -16.12 -13.06 2.79
C GLU A 44 -17.35 -13.96 2.98
N LYS A 45 -17.29 -14.83 4.00
CA LYS A 45 -18.34 -15.84 4.25
C LYS A 45 -19.73 -15.22 4.41
N ASP A 46 -19.79 -14.06 5.06
CA ASP A 46 -21.04 -13.42 5.49
C ASP A 46 -21.51 -12.31 4.54
N PHE A 47 -20.79 -12.03 3.45
CA PHE A 47 -21.18 -10.99 2.50
C PHE A 47 -22.41 -11.41 1.67
N GLU A 48 -23.36 -10.49 1.48
CA GLU A 48 -24.52 -10.67 0.59
C GLU A 48 -24.44 -9.73 -0.62
N LYS A 49 -24.31 -8.42 -0.39
CA LYS A 49 -24.27 -7.44 -1.48
C LYS A 49 -23.64 -6.10 -1.07
N ILE A 50 -23.19 -5.35 -2.08
CA ILE A 50 -22.87 -3.92 -1.95
C ILE A 50 -24.14 -3.12 -2.21
N ASP A 51 -24.64 -2.40 -1.20
CA ASP A 51 -25.81 -1.53 -1.33
C ASP A 51 -25.45 -0.22 -2.03
N SER A 52 -24.34 0.38 -1.63
CA SER A 52 -23.88 1.64 -2.21
C SER A 52 -22.36 1.74 -2.17
N LEU A 53 -21.81 2.33 -3.22
CA LEU A 53 -20.42 2.75 -3.30
C LEU A 53 -20.42 4.16 -3.87
N ARG A 54 -19.84 5.12 -3.15
CA ARG A 54 -19.78 6.52 -3.57
C ARG A 54 -18.38 7.06 -3.37
N ILE A 55 -17.85 7.72 -4.39
CA ILE A 55 -16.57 8.40 -4.27
C ILE A 55 -16.73 9.66 -3.40
N LEU A 56 -15.86 9.78 -2.40
CA LEU A 56 -15.77 10.97 -1.54
C LEU A 56 -14.73 11.94 -2.08
N LYS A 57 -13.57 11.41 -2.46
CA LYS A 57 -12.43 12.21 -2.91
C LYS A 57 -11.53 11.41 -3.83
N VAL A 58 -10.97 12.08 -4.83
CA VAL A 58 -9.87 11.56 -5.64
C VAL A 58 -8.69 12.51 -5.50
N ASP A 59 -7.55 11.95 -5.11
CA ASP A 59 -6.28 12.66 -5.02
C ASP A 59 -5.30 12.09 -6.04
N SER A 60 -4.40 12.93 -6.55
CA SER A 60 -3.23 12.45 -7.27
C SER A 60 -2.19 11.91 -6.29
N LEU A 61 -1.58 10.79 -6.66
CA LEU A 61 -0.45 10.23 -5.95
C LEU A 61 0.83 10.49 -6.75
N THR A 62 1.74 11.21 -6.13
CA THR A 62 3.04 11.59 -6.64
C THR A 62 4.10 10.52 -6.37
N GLU A 63 5.28 10.71 -6.96
CA GLU A 63 6.43 9.83 -6.73
C GLU A 63 6.85 9.78 -5.25
N LYS A 64 6.70 10.88 -4.52
CA LYS A 64 6.93 10.95 -3.07
C LYS A 64 5.98 10.06 -2.28
N GLN A 65 4.69 10.05 -2.64
CA GLN A 65 3.71 9.19 -1.98
C GLN A 65 3.97 7.71 -2.30
N GLN A 66 4.37 7.39 -3.53
CA GLN A 66 4.81 6.05 -3.89
C GLN A 66 6.05 5.61 -3.09
N ALA A 67 7.04 6.49 -2.96
CA ALA A 67 8.24 6.25 -2.15
C ALA A 67 7.89 6.02 -0.68
N ASN A 68 6.98 6.81 -0.11
CA ASN A 68 6.51 6.63 1.27
C ASN A 68 5.78 5.30 1.47
N PHE A 69 4.90 4.91 0.54
CA PHE A 69 4.25 3.60 0.57
C PHE A 69 5.28 2.47 0.59
N TYR A 70 6.25 2.52 -0.33
CA TYR A 70 7.27 1.48 -0.43
C TYR A 70 8.21 1.47 0.77
N TYR A 71 8.57 2.64 1.31
CA TYR A 71 9.33 2.77 2.54
C TYR A 71 8.60 2.11 3.72
N GLY A 72 7.29 2.38 3.90
CA GLY A 72 6.50 1.75 4.96
C GLY A 72 6.42 0.23 4.83
N TYR A 73 6.32 -0.29 3.61
CA TYR A 73 6.44 -1.74 3.38
C TYR A 73 7.81 -2.28 3.80
N LEU A 74 8.91 -1.63 3.40
CA LEU A 74 10.26 -2.05 3.73
C LEU A 74 10.52 -1.99 5.25
N ASP A 75 10.03 -0.94 5.92
CA ASP A 75 10.13 -0.78 7.37
C ASP A 75 9.42 -1.92 8.11
N GLY A 76 8.19 -2.27 7.70
CA GLY A 76 7.49 -3.43 8.27
C GLY A 76 8.23 -4.75 8.06
N ARG A 77 8.94 -4.92 6.94
CA ARG A 77 9.80 -6.09 6.71
C ARG A 77 11.05 -6.04 7.59
N PHE A 78 11.70 -4.89 7.68
CA PHE A 78 12.87 -4.66 8.53
C PHE A 78 12.54 -5.00 9.99
N GLN A 79 11.50 -4.40 10.56
CA GLN A 79 11.08 -4.63 11.94
C GLN A 79 10.82 -6.12 12.22
N ARG A 80 10.05 -6.77 11.35
CA ARG A 80 9.77 -8.21 11.49
C ARG A 80 11.04 -9.06 11.52
N HIS A 81 12.00 -8.78 10.64
CA HIS A 81 13.24 -9.54 10.59
C HIS A 81 14.19 -9.22 11.76
N SER A 82 14.21 -7.98 12.22
CA SER A 82 14.94 -7.58 13.44
C SER A 82 14.38 -8.26 14.69
N ASP A 83 13.06 -8.35 14.82
CA ASP A 83 12.39 -9.04 15.92
C ASP A 83 12.68 -10.55 15.90
N LEU A 84 12.65 -11.18 14.72
CA LEU A 84 13.02 -12.58 14.54
C LEU A 84 14.48 -12.84 14.88
N ALA A 85 15.39 -11.96 14.47
CA ALA A 85 16.82 -12.08 14.81
C ALA A 85 17.01 -12.04 16.34
N LYS A 86 16.36 -11.09 17.02
CA LYS A 86 16.41 -10.98 18.47
C LYS A 86 15.84 -12.22 19.16
N LEU A 87 14.65 -12.66 18.75
CA LEU A 87 13.99 -13.84 19.31
C LEU A 87 14.86 -15.09 19.19
N ASN A 88 15.42 -15.33 18.00
CA ASN A 88 16.30 -16.47 17.76
C ASN A 88 17.60 -16.36 18.57
N SER A 89 18.20 -15.18 18.68
CA SER A 89 19.38 -14.96 19.53
C SER A 89 19.09 -15.27 21.00
N ASP A 90 17.94 -14.82 21.51
CA ASP A 90 17.55 -15.04 22.90
C ASP A 90 17.20 -16.53 23.16
N GLN A 91 16.56 -17.21 22.20
CA GLN A 91 16.36 -18.66 22.25
C GLN A 91 17.68 -19.44 22.27
N ALA A 92 18.67 -19.02 21.49
CA ALA A 92 20.00 -19.64 21.51
C ALA A 92 20.67 -19.50 22.89
N LYS A 93 20.61 -18.32 23.50
CA LYS A 93 21.16 -18.08 24.84
C LYS A 93 20.49 -18.96 25.89
N LEU A 94 19.16 -18.98 25.92
CA LEU A 94 18.40 -19.82 26.84
C LEU A 94 18.75 -21.31 26.68
N GLN A 95 18.89 -21.78 25.44
CA GLN A 95 19.26 -23.16 25.17
C GLN A 95 20.67 -23.48 25.68
N MET A 96 21.62 -22.56 25.51
CA MET A 96 22.99 -22.73 26.04
C MET A 96 23.01 -22.75 27.57
N GLU A 97 22.23 -21.88 28.22
CA GLU A 97 22.07 -21.85 29.69
C GLU A 97 21.47 -23.16 30.21
N LEU A 98 20.41 -23.65 29.58
CA LEU A 98 19.76 -24.91 29.94
C LEU A 98 20.70 -26.12 29.73
N SER A 99 21.41 -26.18 28.61
CA SER A 99 22.41 -27.23 28.37
C SER A 99 23.51 -27.22 29.43
N GLY A 100 23.97 -26.02 29.83
CA GLY A 100 24.94 -25.83 30.91
C GLY A 100 24.43 -26.35 32.26
N LEU A 101 23.19 -26.02 32.62
CA LEU A 101 22.54 -26.52 33.86
C LEU A 101 22.32 -28.03 33.85
N ALA A 102 21.98 -28.60 32.68
CA ALA A 102 21.75 -30.03 32.51
C ALA A 102 23.05 -30.86 32.40
N GLY A 103 24.22 -30.22 32.38
CA GLY A 103 25.50 -30.88 32.14
C GLY A 103 25.65 -31.47 30.73
N SER A 104 24.76 -31.07 29.81
CA SER A 104 24.81 -31.50 28.40
C SER A 104 25.79 -30.64 27.63
N ARG A 105 26.59 -31.27 26.77
CA ARG A 105 27.47 -30.57 25.82
C ARG A 105 26.81 -30.36 24.44
N ASP A 106 25.58 -30.82 24.26
CA ASP A 106 24.87 -30.67 23.00
C ASP A 106 24.32 -29.23 22.86
N ASN A 107 24.92 -28.51 21.92
CA ASN A 107 24.56 -27.14 21.56
C ASN A 107 23.99 -27.05 20.14
N THR A 108 23.57 -28.17 19.55
CA THR A 108 23.08 -28.20 18.16
C THR A 108 21.90 -27.27 17.96
N VAL A 109 20.91 -27.33 18.87
CA VAL A 109 19.72 -26.47 18.83
C VAL A 109 20.09 -25.00 18.99
N ALA A 110 21.02 -24.67 19.91
CA ALA A 110 21.50 -23.31 20.08
C ALA A 110 22.20 -22.76 18.82
N LYS A 111 23.02 -23.59 18.15
CA LYS A 111 23.66 -23.22 16.88
C LYS A 111 22.63 -22.96 15.78
N MET A 112 21.60 -23.79 15.66
CA MET A 112 20.51 -23.57 14.70
C MET A 112 19.82 -22.21 14.93
N HIS A 113 19.50 -21.88 16.19
CA HIS A 113 18.92 -20.58 16.52
C HIS A 113 19.87 -19.41 16.20
N LEU A 114 21.19 -19.56 16.43
CA LEU A 114 22.16 -18.53 16.02
C LEU A 114 22.22 -18.36 14.49
N GLU A 115 22.19 -19.46 13.73
CA GLU A 115 22.16 -19.40 12.27
C GLU A 115 20.89 -18.69 11.76
N ASP A 116 19.73 -19.02 12.32
CA ASP A 116 18.46 -18.38 11.93
C ASP A 116 18.37 -16.92 12.39
N SER A 117 19.02 -16.58 13.51
CA SER A 117 19.25 -15.20 13.94
C SER A 117 20.05 -14.43 12.88
N ASN A 118 21.18 -14.98 12.43
CA ASN A 118 22.04 -14.35 11.43
C ASN A 118 21.32 -14.16 10.08
N LYS A 119 20.60 -15.17 9.59
CA LYS A 119 19.79 -15.06 8.36
C LYS A 119 18.75 -13.94 8.47
N SER A 120 18.14 -13.80 9.63
CA SER A 120 17.16 -12.74 9.90
C SER A 120 17.81 -11.36 9.94
N LEU A 121 19.02 -11.25 10.52
CA LEU A 121 19.81 -10.02 10.55
C LEU A 121 20.30 -9.59 9.16
N ASP A 122 20.73 -10.54 8.32
CA ASP A 122 21.09 -10.27 6.92
C ASP A 122 19.88 -9.72 6.15
N SER A 123 18.70 -10.32 6.37
CA SER A 123 17.45 -9.87 5.77
C SER A 123 17.07 -8.46 6.25
N ALA A 124 17.19 -8.17 7.54
CA ALA A 124 16.95 -6.84 8.10
C ALA A 124 17.89 -5.80 7.47
N THR A 125 19.19 -6.10 7.42
CA THR A 125 20.22 -5.25 6.81
C THR A 125 19.92 -4.96 5.34
N TYR A 126 19.44 -5.95 4.58
CA TYR A 126 19.01 -5.76 3.20
C TYR A 126 17.86 -4.73 3.08
N TYR A 127 16.83 -4.84 3.93
CA TYR A 127 15.70 -3.91 3.91
C TYR A 127 16.09 -2.51 4.37
N GLU A 128 16.92 -2.40 5.41
CA GLU A 128 17.49 -1.15 5.89
C GLU A 128 18.28 -0.42 4.79
N ASN A 129 19.14 -1.14 4.07
CA ASN A 129 19.89 -0.58 2.95
C ASN A 129 18.98 -0.01 1.85
N LYS A 130 17.87 -0.69 1.54
CA LYS A 130 16.87 -0.18 0.59
C LYS A 130 16.15 1.06 1.11
N MET A 131 15.76 1.07 2.39
CA MET A 131 15.14 2.23 3.02
C MET A 131 16.08 3.44 3.01
N ASN A 132 17.36 3.23 3.32
CA ASN A 132 18.38 4.28 3.29
C ASN A 132 18.56 4.89 1.90
N LYS A 133 18.55 4.07 0.83
CA LYS A 133 18.56 4.59 -0.55
C LYS A 133 17.38 5.51 -0.84
N ILE A 134 16.17 5.13 -0.42
CA ILE A 134 14.96 5.96 -0.60
C ILE A 134 15.11 7.26 0.19
N PHE A 135 15.53 7.16 1.46
CA PHE A 135 15.68 8.32 2.32
C PHE A 135 16.72 9.33 1.79
N GLN A 136 17.88 8.86 1.35
CA GLN A 136 18.94 9.69 0.76
C GLN A 136 18.49 10.41 -0.51
N ASN A 137 17.58 9.79 -1.28
CA ASN A 137 17.07 10.35 -2.53
C ASN A 137 15.72 11.08 -2.38
N ARG A 138 15.23 11.31 -1.15
CA ARG A 138 13.89 11.85 -0.89
C ARG A 138 13.57 13.14 -1.65
N ASN A 139 14.57 14.01 -1.81
CA ASN A 139 14.41 15.30 -2.47
C ASN A 139 14.17 15.15 -3.99
N LYS A 140 14.63 14.05 -4.59
CA LYS A 140 14.39 13.74 -6.02
C LYS A 140 12.96 13.31 -6.28
N TYR A 141 12.24 12.84 -5.25
CA TYR A 141 10.87 12.35 -5.38
C TYR A 141 9.82 13.45 -5.23
N ASP A 142 10.23 14.70 -4.94
CA ASP A 142 9.34 15.85 -4.76
C ASP A 142 8.82 16.40 -6.10
N SER A 143 8.28 15.51 -6.92
CA SER A 143 7.70 15.81 -8.22
C SER A 143 6.20 16.04 -8.08
N ILE A 144 5.70 17.10 -8.72
CA ILE A 144 4.25 17.35 -8.86
C ILE A 144 3.58 16.41 -9.87
N LYS A 145 4.35 15.60 -10.60
CA LYS A 145 3.82 14.72 -11.64
C LYS A 145 3.01 13.57 -10.99
N PRO A 146 1.71 13.43 -11.31
CA PRO A 146 0.92 12.31 -10.85
C PRO A 146 1.44 11.00 -11.45
N LYS A 147 1.56 9.97 -10.62
CA LYS A 147 1.89 8.59 -11.02
C LYS A 147 0.67 7.68 -10.92
N PHE A 148 -0.16 7.91 -9.92
CA PHE A 148 -1.38 7.15 -9.65
C PHE A 148 -2.50 8.08 -9.18
N LEU A 149 -3.69 7.52 -9.01
CA LEU A 149 -4.84 8.18 -8.38
C LEU A 149 -5.21 7.42 -7.10
N GLY A 150 -5.53 8.15 -6.04
CA GLY A 150 -6.03 7.63 -4.78
C GLY A 150 -7.48 8.01 -4.60
N GLY A 151 -8.37 7.02 -4.50
CA GLY A 151 -9.80 7.23 -4.32
C GLY A 151 -10.26 6.83 -2.91
N ASN A 152 -10.86 7.77 -2.19
CA ASN A 152 -11.61 7.48 -0.96
C ASN A 152 -13.08 7.23 -1.31
N PHE A 153 -13.62 6.09 -0.91
CA PHE A 153 -15.00 5.69 -1.17
C PHE A 153 -15.74 5.43 0.13
N LEU A 154 -17.00 5.84 0.18
CA LEU A 154 -17.94 5.37 1.18
C LEU A 154 -18.61 4.09 0.65
N LEU A 155 -18.44 3.00 1.39
CA LEU A 155 -18.97 1.69 1.08
C LEU A 155 -20.06 1.32 2.09
N GLN A 156 -21.21 0.87 1.58
CA GLN A 156 -22.24 0.22 2.38
C GLN A 156 -22.45 -1.20 1.85
N VAL A 157 -22.38 -2.17 2.75
CA VAL A 157 -22.60 -3.59 2.45
C VAL A 157 -23.69 -4.16 3.37
N THR A 158 -24.47 -5.08 2.82
CA THR A 158 -25.37 -5.94 3.58
C THR A 158 -24.75 -7.33 3.68
N ASN A 159 -24.73 -7.86 4.90
CA ASN A 159 -24.36 -9.24 5.17
C ASN A 159 -25.56 -10.18 5.07
N LYS A 160 -25.32 -11.48 4.92
CA LYS A 160 -26.35 -12.55 4.84
C LYS A 160 -27.30 -12.57 6.05
N ASN A 161 -26.80 -12.16 7.22
CA ASN A 161 -27.60 -12.00 8.44
C ASN A 161 -28.40 -10.69 8.48
N LYS A 162 -28.51 -9.97 7.36
CA LYS A 162 -29.17 -8.66 7.19
C LYS A 162 -28.57 -7.51 7.99
N THR A 163 -27.39 -7.69 8.57
CA THR A 163 -26.65 -6.57 9.17
C THR A 163 -26.07 -5.69 8.07
N VAL A 164 -26.26 -4.37 8.21
CA VAL A 164 -25.69 -3.37 7.30
C VAL A 164 -24.43 -2.79 7.93
N LYS A 165 -23.32 -2.80 7.19
CA LYS A 165 -22.07 -2.15 7.59
C LYS A 165 -21.77 -0.99 6.65
N ARG A 166 -21.25 0.08 7.21
CA ARG A 166 -20.79 1.28 6.49
C ARG A 166 -19.35 1.54 6.87
N ASP A 167 -18.50 1.74 5.87
CA ASP A 167 -17.10 2.04 6.09
C ASP A 167 -16.55 2.94 4.96
N SER A 168 -15.39 3.53 5.20
CA SER A 168 -14.60 4.19 4.17
C SER A 168 -13.47 3.28 3.71
N ILE A 169 -13.31 3.16 2.39
CA ILE A 169 -12.21 2.40 1.80
C ILE A 169 -11.38 3.30 0.88
N TYR A 170 -10.07 3.11 0.94
CA TYR A 170 -9.12 3.76 0.04
C TYR A 170 -8.66 2.76 -1.02
N LEU A 171 -8.77 3.14 -2.30
CA LEU A 171 -8.31 2.35 -3.43
C LEU A 171 -7.31 3.14 -4.27
N THR A 172 -6.30 2.45 -4.79
CA THR A 172 -5.30 3.03 -5.68
C THR A 172 -5.59 2.63 -7.12
N PHE A 173 -5.40 3.56 -8.05
CA PHE A 173 -5.64 3.36 -9.48
C PHE A 173 -4.46 3.86 -10.31
N ASP A 174 -4.25 3.30 -11.49
CA ASP A 174 -3.40 3.90 -12.50
C ASP A 174 -4.02 5.21 -13.03
N LEU A 175 -3.26 5.97 -13.82
CA LEU A 175 -3.77 7.22 -14.42
C LEU A 175 -4.90 6.99 -15.43
N ASN A 176 -5.13 5.74 -15.85
CA ASN A 176 -6.25 5.35 -16.71
C ASN A 176 -7.49 4.95 -15.89
N GLY A 177 -7.41 4.92 -14.56
CA GLY A 177 -8.49 4.53 -13.66
C GLY A 177 -8.66 3.02 -13.45
N ASN A 178 -7.68 2.20 -13.81
CA ASN A 178 -7.65 0.76 -13.50
C ASN A 178 -7.12 0.56 -12.07
N ILE A 179 -7.68 -0.40 -11.33
CA ILE A 179 -7.23 -0.65 -9.95
C ILE A 179 -5.83 -1.24 -9.94
N ILE A 180 -5.02 -0.73 -9.01
CA ILE A 180 -3.70 -1.27 -8.68
C ILE A 180 -3.81 -1.82 -7.26
N ASP A 181 -3.65 -3.14 -7.13
CA ASP A 181 -3.59 -3.77 -5.82
C ASP A 181 -2.23 -3.56 -5.13
N ASN A 182 -2.13 -3.94 -3.86
CA ASN A 182 -0.91 -3.76 -3.09
C ASN A 182 0.29 -4.51 -3.70
N ASN A 183 0.10 -5.70 -4.27
CA ASN A 183 1.19 -6.49 -4.85
C ASN A 183 1.73 -5.84 -6.13
N GLU A 184 0.83 -5.35 -6.98
CA GLU A 184 1.20 -4.60 -8.17
C GLU A 184 1.91 -3.30 -7.80
N MET A 185 1.39 -2.56 -6.82
CA MET A 185 2.02 -1.33 -6.32
C MET A 185 3.43 -1.60 -5.78
N LEU A 186 3.63 -2.71 -5.05
CA LEU A 186 4.95 -3.13 -4.57
C LEU A 186 5.89 -3.51 -5.71
N LYS A 187 5.40 -4.21 -6.73
CA LYS A 187 6.19 -4.57 -7.92
C LYS A 187 6.68 -3.34 -8.66
N ILE A 188 5.78 -2.39 -8.94
CA ILE A 188 6.12 -1.13 -9.62
C ILE A 188 7.11 -0.32 -8.77
N SER A 189 6.89 -0.23 -7.46
CA SER A 189 7.77 0.52 -6.55
C SER A 189 9.16 -0.11 -6.44
N ASN A 190 9.26 -1.43 -6.34
CA ASN A 190 10.54 -2.13 -6.34
C ASN A 190 11.30 -1.97 -7.67
N GLN A 191 10.61 -1.80 -8.80
CA GLN A 191 11.29 -1.46 -10.07
C GLN A 191 11.75 0.00 -10.11
N THR A 192 10.97 0.90 -9.52
CA THR A 192 11.23 2.35 -9.52
C THR A 192 12.38 2.74 -8.59
N PHE A 193 12.49 2.09 -7.42
CA PHE A 193 13.44 2.47 -6.36
C PHE A 193 14.55 1.42 -6.11
N LYS A 194 14.93 0.68 -7.15
CA LYS A 194 16.01 -0.34 -7.12
C LYS A 194 17.38 0.26 -6.76
#